data_AF-M1EFH7-F1
#
_entry.id   AF-M1EFH7-F1
#
_cell.length_a   1.000
_cell.length_b   1.000
_cell.length_c   1.000
_cell.angle_alpha   90.00
_cell.angle_beta   90.00
_cell.angle_gamma   90.00
#
_symmetry.space_group_name_H-M   'P 1'
#
loop_
_entity.id
_entity.type
_entity.pdbx_description
1 polymer ?
#
loop_
_entity_poly.entity_id
_entity_poly.type
_entity_poly.pdbx_seq_one_letter_code
_entity_poly.pdbx_strand_id
1 'polypeptide(L)'
;VVFLYMLCRDVISSEVGSDHELQAILLTCLYLSYSYMGNEISYPLKPFLVESCKEAFWDRCLSVITLMSSKMLQINADPHYFTQVFSDLKNESGQEDKKRLLLGLDR
;
A
#
# COMPACT_ATOMS: atom_id res chain seq x y z
N VAL A 1 8.99 -2.56 2.02
CA VAL A 1 7.83 -3.20 1.35
C VAL A 1 6.72 -3.63 2.30
N VAL A 2 7.01 -4.23 3.47
CA VAL A 2 5.96 -4.62 4.45
C VAL A 2 5.08 -3.45 4.89
N PHE A 3 5.69 -2.30 5.22
CA PHE A 3 4.96 -1.08 5.56
C PHE A 3 4.04 -0.60 4.43
N LEU A 4 4.54 -0.62 3.18
CA LEU A 4 3.76 -0.25 2.01
C LEU A 4 2.56 -1.20 1.81
N TYR A 5 2.78 -2.50 1.93
CA TYR A 5 1.70 -3.50 1.87
C TYR A 5 0.63 -3.26 2.95
N MET A 6 1.04 -2.93 4.17
CA MET A 6 0.13 -2.58 5.27
C MET A 6 -0.78 -1.40 4.91
N LEU A 7 -0.26 -0.38 4.23
CA LEU A 7 -1.09 0.70 3.68
C LEU A 7 -2.01 0.18 2.58
N CYS A 8 -1.46 -0.53 1.59
CA CYS A 8 -2.18 -0.94 0.40
C CYS A 8 -3.40 -1.83 0.72
N ARG A 9 -3.26 -2.79 1.65
CA ARG A 9 -4.35 -3.72 2.00
C ARG A 9 -5.59 -3.06 2.61
N ASP A 10 -5.42 -1.88 3.22
CA ASP A 10 -6.52 -1.14 3.87
C ASP A 10 -6.95 0.10 3.07
N VAL A 11 -6.12 0.60 2.15
CA VAL A 11 -6.37 1.82 1.36
C VAL A 11 -6.87 1.52 -0.06
N ILE A 12 -6.35 0.46 -0.70
CA ILE A 12 -6.70 0.15 -2.09
C ILE A 12 -8.00 -0.64 -2.12
N SER A 13 -9.04 -0.07 -2.72
CA SER A 13 -10.34 -0.72 -2.89
C SER A 13 -10.27 -1.88 -3.89
N SER A 14 -11.09 -2.92 -3.69
CA SER A 14 -11.31 -3.96 -4.71
C SER A 14 -12.10 -3.47 -5.92
N GLU A 15 -12.69 -2.27 -5.85
CA GLU A 15 -13.51 -1.65 -6.89
C GLU A 15 -12.75 -0.62 -7.74
N VAL A 16 -11.42 -0.56 -7.63
CA VAL A 16 -10.60 0.35 -8.47
C VAL A 16 -10.88 0.10 -9.95
N GLY A 17 -11.28 1.15 -10.67
CA GLY A 17 -11.87 1.03 -12.01
C GLY A 17 -10.86 1.05 -13.14
N SER A 18 -9.59 1.37 -12.87
CA SER A 18 -8.54 1.42 -13.89
C SER A 18 -7.13 1.25 -13.32
N ASP A 19 -6.21 0.79 -14.18
CA ASP A 19 -4.78 0.69 -13.83
C ASP A 19 -4.16 2.06 -13.48
N HIS A 20 -4.63 3.13 -14.12
CA HIS A 20 -4.18 4.50 -13.84
C HIS A 20 -4.61 4.95 -12.43
N GLU A 21 -5.85 4.67 -12.04
CA GLU A 21 -6.34 4.93 -10.69
C GLU A 21 -5.58 4.09 -9.65
N LEU A 22 -5.34 2.80 -9.93
CA LEU A 22 -4.52 1.94 -9.07
C LEU A 22 -3.12 2.51 -8.89
N GLN A 23 -2.47 2.91 -9.99
CA GLN A 23 -1.14 3.51 -9.96
C GLN A 23 -1.13 4.78 -9.11
N ALA A 24 -2.16 5.62 -9.25
CA ALA A 24 -2.29 6.84 -8.47
C ALA A 24 -2.40 6.57 -6.97
N ILE A 25 -3.27 5.65 -6.55
CA ILE A 25 -3.46 5.29 -5.14
C ILE A 25 -2.19 4.63 -4.57
N LEU A 26 -1.57 3.72 -5.33
CA LEU A 26 -0.33 3.05 -4.93
C LEU A 26 0.82 4.05 -4.75
N LEU A 27 0.97 5.02 -5.66
CA LEU A 27 1.99 6.06 -5.56
C LEU A 27 1.73 7.02 -4.41
N THR A 28 0.47 7.30 -4.07
CA THR A 28 0.13 8.02 -2.82
C THR A 28 0.59 7.23 -1.59
N CYS A 29 0.33 5.92 -1.52
CA CYS A 29 0.81 5.06 -0.43
C CYS A 29 2.34 5.01 -0.37
N LEU A 30 3.00 4.97 -1.53
CA LEU A 30 4.44 4.97 -1.64
C LEU A 30 5.03 6.30 -1.15
N TYR A 31 4.46 7.43 -1.58
CA TYR A 31 4.88 8.76 -1.15
C TYR A 31 4.81 8.91 0.38
N LEU A 32 3.72 8.45 1.00
CA LEU A 32 3.58 8.45 2.46
C LEU A 32 4.58 7.51 3.14
N SER A 33 4.86 6.35 2.53
CA SER A 33 5.88 5.42 3.03
C SER A 33 7.27 6.05 3.03
N TYR A 34 7.64 6.75 1.95
CA TYR A 34 8.89 7.52 1.89
C TYR A 34 8.91 8.62 2.94
N SER A 35 7.83 9.38 3.06
CA SER A 35 7.74 10.50 4.01
C SER A 35 7.80 10.06 5.48
N TYR A 36 7.36 8.84 5.80
CA TYR A 36 7.31 8.32 7.17
C TYR A 36 8.52 7.44 7.54
N MET A 37 8.94 6.54 6.65
CA MET A 37 10.01 5.55 6.89
C MET A 37 11.34 5.91 6.20
N GLY A 38 11.36 6.96 5.40
CA GLY A 38 12.56 7.37 4.66
C GLY A 38 13.59 8.06 5.55
N ASN A 39 14.86 7.94 5.16
CA ASN A 39 15.97 8.57 5.89
C ASN A 39 16.20 10.04 5.50
N GLU A 40 15.65 10.47 4.36
CA GLU A 40 15.80 11.85 3.88
C GLU A 40 14.74 12.75 4.51
N ILE A 41 15.10 14.01 4.73
CA ILE A 41 14.18 15.00 5.33
C ILE A 41 12.98 15.34 4.44
N SER A 42 13.07 15.10 3.12
CA SER A 42 11.99 15.38 2.18
C SER A 42 12.16 14.60 0.89
N TYR A 43 11.04 14.34 0.20
CA TYR A 43 11.00 13.68 -1.09
C TYR A 43 10.21 14.53 -2.10
N PRO A 44 10.71 14.72 -3.33
CA PRO A 44 10.02 15.53 -4.33
C PRO A 44 8.72 14.85 -4.78
N LEU A 45 7.66 15.63 -5.02
CA LEU A 45 6.35 15.11 -5.45
C LEU A 45 6.36 14.51 -6.87
N LYS A 46 7.17 15.07 -7.78
CA LYS A 46 7.11 14.77 -9.22
C LYS A 46 7.11 13.27 -9.59
N PRO A 47 7.89 12.38 -8.94
CA PRO A 47 7.86 10.95 -9.23
C PRO A 47 6.58 10.22 -8.81
N PHE A 48 5.79 10.80 -7.90
CA PHE A 48 4.60 10.16 -7.31
C PHE A 48 3.28 10.67 -7.90
N LEU A 49 3.33 11.77 -8.65
CA LEU A 49 2.15 12.41 -9.23
C LEU A 49 1.95 11.95 -10.69
N VAL A 50 0.97 11.06 -10.88
CA VAL A 50 0.52 10.58 -12.21
C VAL A 50 -0.83 11.16 -12.63
N GLU A 51 -1.47 11.92 -11.74
CA GLU A 51 -2.75 12.58 -11.96
C GLU A 51 -2.55 14.03 -12.41
N SER A 52 -3.45 14.52 -13.25
CA SER A 52 -3.47 15.94 -13.64
C SER A 52 -3.94 16.85 -12.50
N CYS A 53 -4.84 16.34 -11.65
CA CYS A 53 -5.34 17.06 -10.48
C CYS A 53 -4.43 16.84 -9.25
N LYS A 54 -3.65 17.86 -8.89
CA LYS A 54 -2.79 17.83 -7.69
C LYS A 54 -3.57 17.81 -6.39
N GLU A 55 -4.74 18.43 -6.35
CA GLU A 55 -5.57 18.51 -5.15
C GLU A 55 -6.06 17.11 -4.73
N ALA A 56 -6.51 16.31 -5.71
CA ALA A 56 -6.93 14.93 -5.47
C ALA A 56 -5.81 14.08 -4.82
N PHE A 57 -4.55 14.28 -5.21
CA PHE A 57 -3.41 13.61 -4.57
C PHE A 57 -3.29 13.98 -3.09
N TRP A 58 -3.40 15.28 -2.76
CA TRP A 58 -3.28 15.76 -1.38
C TRP A 58 -4.46 15.37 -0.51
N ASP A 59 -5.69 15.42 -1.05
CA ASP A 59 -6.88 14.93 -0.36
C ASP A 59 -6.74 13.43 -0.02
N ARG A 60 -6.23 12.65 -0.96
CA ARG A 60 -5.93 11.23 -0.74
C ARG A 60 -4.84 11.05 0.33
N CYS A 61 -3.79 11.87 0.35
CA CYS A 61 -2.79 11.84 1.42
C CYS A 61 -3.42 12.05 2.80
N LEU A 62 -4.26 13.09 2.96
CA LEU A 62 -4.92 13.41 4.23
C LEU A 62 -5.87 12.29 4.66
N SER A 63 -6.62 11.72 3.71
CA SER A 63 -7.50 10.57 3.94
C SER A 63 -6.72 9.36 4.46
N VAL A 64 -5.62 8.99 3.79
CA VAL A 64 -4.78 7.86 4.20
C VAL A 64 -4.13 8.10 5.57
N ILE A 65 -3.63 9.31 5.84
CA ILE A 65 -3.04 9.64 7.16
C ILE A 65 -4.10 9.51 8.26
N THR A 66 -5.31 10.02 8.02
CA THR A 66 -6.42 9.96 8.99
C THR A 66 -6.77 8.51 9.31
N LEU A 67 -6.83 7.65 8.29
CA LEU A 67 -7.15 6.24 8.45
C LEU A 67 -6.00 5.42 9.09
N MET A 68 -4.77 5.67 8.66
CA MET A 68 -3.66 4.74 8.86
C MET A 68 -2.64 5.18 9.91
N SER A 69 -2.65 6.43 10.37
CA SER A 69 -1.65 6.96 11.32
C SER A 69 -1.42 6.07 12.54
N SER A 70 -2.47 5.52 13.15
CA SER A 70 -2.35 4.58 14.27
C SER A 70 -1.60 3.31 13.89
N LYS A 71 -1.92 2.69 12.74
CA LYS A 71 -1.26 1.47 12.26
C LYS A 71 0.19 1.73 11.81
N MET A 72 0.45 2.92 11.24
CA MET A 72 1.80 3.37 10.86
C MET A 72 2.71 3.51 12.07
N LEU A 73 2.22 4.00 13.20
CA LEU A 73 2.97 4.01 14.45
C LEU A 73 3.09 2.59 15.05
N GLN A 74 1.98 1.85 15.10
CA GLN A 74 1.94 0.52 15.71
C GLN A 74 2.92 -0.46 15.07
N ILE A 75 3.06 -0.47 13.74
CA ILE A 75 3.98 -1.38 13.06
C ILE A 75 5.46 -1.12 13.39
N ASN A 76 5.79 0.06 13.89
CA ASN A 76 7.12 0.40 14.38
C ASN A 76 7.29 0.13 15.88
N ALA A 77 6.21 0.30 16.66
CA ALA A 77 6.23 0.13 18.11
C ALA A 77 6.05 -1.33 18.57
N ASP A 78 5.34 -2.15 17.79
CA ASP A 78 5.00 -3.53 18.13
C ASP A 78 5.63 -4.54 17.14
N PRO A 79 6.68 -5.26 17.55
CA PRO A 79 7.31 -6.29 16.72
C PRO A 79 6.35 -7.42 16.33
N HIS A 80 5.35 -7.75 17.15
CA HIS A 80 4.42 -8.84 16.86
C HIS A 80 3.48 -8.45 15.73
N TYR A 81 2.99 -7.21 15.75
CA TYR A 81 2.22 -6.66 14.65
C TYR A 81 3.04 -6.61 13.35
N PHE A 82 4.31 -6.18 13.40
CA PHE A 82 5.18 -6.27 12.22
C PHE A 82 5.31 -7.70 11.69
N THR A 83 5.60 -8.67 12.56
CA THR A 83 5.72 -10.09 12.16
C THR A 83 4.43 -10.62 11.55
N GLN A 84 3.27 -10.23 12.08
CA GLN A 84 1.97 -10.59 11.53
C GLN A 84 1.80 -10.06 10.11
N VAL A 85 2.00 -8.75 9.89
CA VAL A 85 1.87 -8.13 8.55
C VAL A 85 2.86 -8.73 7.56
N PHE A 86 4.09 -9.03 8.00
CA PHE A 86 5.09 -9.70 7.18
C PHE A 86 4.67 -11.12 6.78
N SER A 87 4.06 -11.87 7.71
CA SER A 87 3.52 -13.20 7.43
C SER A 87 2.34 -13.12 6.45
N ASP A 88 1.44 -12.17 6.63
CA ASP A 88 0.30 -11.95 5.72
C ASP A 88 0.79 -11.71 4.29
N LEU A 89 1.78 -10.81 4.11
CA LEU A 89 2.38 -10.53 2.81
C LEU A 89 3.00 -11.77 2.15
N LYS A 90 3.67 -12.63 2.92
CA LYS A 90 4.21 -13.89 2.38
C LYS A 90 3.12 -14.85 1.91
N ASN A 91 1.97 -14.83 2.57
CA ASN A 91 0.86 -15.72 2.25
C ASN A 91 0.13 -15.30 0.97
N GLU A 92 0.28 -14.06 0.50
CA GLU A 92 -0.29 -13.61 -0.79
C GLU A 92 0.26 -14.43 -1.97
N SER A 93 1.56 -14.79 -1.98
CA SER A 93 2.13 -15.61 -3.06
C SER A 93 1.63 -17.07 -3.01
N GLY A 94 1.44 -17.62 -1.80
CA GLY A 94 0.93 -19.00 -1.63
C GLY A 94 -0.51 -19.19 -2.13
N GLN A 95 -1.30 -18.11 -2.18
CA GLN A 95 -2.65 -18.16 -2.75
C GLN A 95 -2.63 -18.24 -4.28
N GLU A 96 -1.68 -17.59 -4.95
CA GLU A 96 -1.54 -17.66 -6.41
C GLU A 96 -1.18 -19.07 -6.88
N ASP A 97 -0.26 -19.74 -6.17
CA ASP A 97 0.10 -21.14 -6.46
C ASP A 97 -1.09 -22.08 -6.26
N LYS A 98 -1.89 -21.85 -5.21
CA LYS A 98 -3.10 -22.63 -4.95
C LYS A 98 -4.19 -22.38 -5.99
N LYS A 99 -4.39 -21.13 -6.45
CA LYS A 99 -5.31 -20.80 -7.54
C LYS A 99 -4.86 -21.40 -8.87
N ARG A 100 -3.56 -21.40 -9.18
CA ARG A 100 -3.01 -22.07 -10.37
C ARG A 100 -3.21 -23.58 -10.33
N LEU A 101 -3.00 -24.22 -9.18
CA LEU A 101 -3.26 -25.65 -9.00
C LEU A 101 -4.74 -25.99 -9.18
N LEU A 102 -5.66 -25.18 -8.62
CA LEU A 102 -7.10 -25.39 -8.79
C LEU A 102 -7.55 -25.24 -10.25
N LEU A 103 -7.06 -24.21 -10.96
CA LEU A 103 -7.35 -24.02 -12.39
C LEU A 103 -6.73 -25.10 -13.30
N GLY A 104 -5.67 -25.78 -12.84
CA GLY A 104 -5.01 -26.87 -13.55
C GLY A 104 -5.68 -28.24 -13.34
N LEU A 105 -6.59 -28.37 -12.37
CA LEU A 105 -7.34 -29.60 -12.10
C LEU A 105 -8.72 -29.64 -12.81
N ASP A 106 -9.16 -28.51 -13.38
CA ASP A 106 -10.38 -28.38 -14.18
C ASP A 106 -10.15 -28.54 -15.70
N ARG A 107 -9.02 -29.15 -16.11
CA ARG A 107 -8.71 -29.55 -17.50
C ARG A 107 -8.39 -31.03 -17.58
#